data_AF-A0ABD2N3L8-F1
#
_entry.id   AF-A0ABD2N3L8-F1
#
_cell.length_a   1.000
_cell.length_b   1.000
_cell.length_c   1.000
_cell.angle_alpha   90.00
_cell.angle_beta   90.00
_cell.angle_gamma   90.00
#
_symmetry.space_group_name_H-M   'P 1'
#
loop_
_entity.id
_entity.type
_entity.pdbx_description
1 polymer ?
#
loop_
_entity_poly.entity_id
_entity_poly.type
_entity_poly.pdbx_seq_one_letter_code
_entity_poly.pdbx_strand_id
1 'polypeptide(L)'
;MDVDEQTIHSSNSTTEDSSPIKISSDVIDSKPNQYFIHEVYNNPKPVKKETIGKIQRFHVQVSRDNNANEIKKFLKEYTADKKRYYFHFTSENLFKTFSTVVNNIFNRDGPEIIYCTERREFLEDGDLIKEAIQNQHEGKTNHRG
;
A
#
# COMPACT_ATOMS: atom_id res chain seq x y z
N MET A 1 1.23 33.69 -38.83
CA MET A 1 2.01 32.68 -38.07
C MET A 1 1.23 32.56 -36.80
N ASP A 2 0.31 31.62 -36.75
CA ASP A 2 -0.60 31.47 -35.61
C ASP A 2 -0.75 29.98 -35.39
N VAL A 3 -0.24 29.56 -34.24
CA VAL A 3 0.14 28.19 -33.91
C VAL A 3 -1.09 27.48 -33.39
N ASP A 4 -1.41 26.34 -34.01
CA ASP A 4 -2.47 25.41 -33.65
C ASP A 4 -2.20 24.83 -32.25
N GLU A 5 -2.91 25.33 -31.23
CA GLU A 5 -2.82 24.84 -29.86
C GLU A 5 -3.65 23.56 -29.70
N GLN A 6 -3.12 22.46 -30.24
CA GLN A 6 -3.64 21.13 -29.90
C GLN A 6 -3.29 20.81 -28.46
N THR A 7 -4.31 20.83 -27.60
CA THR A 7 -4.24 20.28 -26.25
C THR A 7 -4.07 18.76 -26.38
N ILE A 8 -2.83 18.30 -26.26
CA ILE A 8 -2.50 16.87 -26.22
C ILE A 8 -3.01 16.34 -24.87
N HIS A 9 -4.21 15.75 -24.86
CA HIS A 9 -4.66 14.91 -23.76
C HIS A 9 -3.67 13.74 -23.63
N SER A 10 -2.93 13.69 -22.53
CA SER A 10 -1.97 12.63 -22.26
C SER A 10 -2.65 11.26 -22.38
N SER A 11 -2.15 10.55 -23.37
CA SER A 11 -2.29 9.15 -23.75
C SER A 11 -2.98 8.25 -22.72
N ASN A 12 -4.18 7.83 -23.11
CA ASN A 12 -4.81 6.59 -22.69
C ASN A 12 -3.85 5.41 -22.91
N SER A 13 -3.14 4.97 -21.88
CA SER A 13 -2.38 3.72 -21.88
C SER A 13 -3.36 2.56 -21.67
N THR A 14 -4.18 2.26 -22.67
CA THR A 14 -4.81 0.93 -22.77
C THR A 14 -3.83 -0.01 -23.45
N THR A 15 -2.78 -0.38 -22.72
CA THR A 15 -2.30 -1.75 -22.83
C THR A 15 -3.33 -2.58 -22.09
N GLU A 16 -4.01 -3.49 -22.78
CA GLU A 16 -4.75 -4.58 -22.13
C GLU A 16 -3.73 -5.48 -21.41
N ASP A 17 -3.16 -4.96 -20.34
CA ASP A 17 -2.33 -5.71 -19.43
C ASP A 17 -3.32 -6.59 -18.66
N SER A 18 -3.52 -7.80 -19.20
CA SER A 18 -4.36 -8.84 -18.60
C SER A 18 -3.83 -9.33 -17.24
N SER A 19 -2.81 -8.66 -16.68
CA SER A 19 -2.38 -8.85 -15.30
C SER A 19 -3.57 -8.61 -14.34
N PRO A 20 -3.87 -9.56 -13.45
CA PRO A 20 -4.96 -9.41 -12.47
C PRO A 20 -4.69 -8.31 -11.44
N ILE A 21 -3.48 -7.75 -11.42
CA ILE A 21 -3.11 -6.63 -10.56
C ILE A 21 -2.76 -5.42 -11.42
N LYS A 22 -3.54 -4.36 -11.27
CA LYS A 22 -3.28 -3.07 -11.91
C LYS A 22 -2.27 -2.27 -11.08
N ILE A 23 -1.27 -1.67 -11.71
CA ILE A 23 -0.31 -0.80 -11.03
C ILE A 23 -0.76 0.66 -11.19
N SER A 24 -0.70 1.44 -10.12
CA SER A 24 -1.04 2.86 -10.09
C SER A 24 0.01 3.64 -9.33
N SER A 25 0.39 4.80 -9.85
CA SER A 25 1.24 5.78 -9.16
C SER A 25 0.49 6.58 -8.10
N ASP A 26 -0.79 6.30 -7.87
CA ASP A 26 -1.59 7.00 -6.87
C ASP A 26 -1.09 6.72 -5.45
N VAL A 27 -1.27 7.71 -4.59
CA VAL A 27 -1.02 7.59 -3.15
C VAL A 27 -2.10 6.74 -2.49
N ILE A 28 -1.70 5.60 -1.91
CA ILE A 28 -2.64 4.66 -1.27
C ILE A 28 -3.42 5.29 -0.12
N ASP A 29 -2.80 6.20 0.64
CA ASP A 29 -3.34 6.71 1.91
C ASP A 29 -4.68 7.45 1.76
N SER A 30 -5.03 7.86 0.53
CA SER A 30 -6.31 8.49 0.15
C SER A 30 -7.41 7.50 -0.30
N LYS A 31 -7.08 6.22 -0.48
CA LYS A 31 -7.97 5.22 -1.12
C LYS A 31 -8.81 4.46 -0.09
N PRO A 32 -10.00 3.93 -0.43
CA PRO A 32 -10.76 3.06 0.47
C PRO A 32 -10.16 1.64 0.54
N ASN A 33 -10.49 0.86 1.58
CA ASN A 33 -10.11 -0.56 1.73
C ASN A 33 -8.62 -0.83 1.46
N GLN A 34 -7.74 -0.20 2.24
CA GLN A 34 -6.30 -0.24 2.05
C GLN A 34 -5.69 -1.49 2.70
N TYR A 35 -4.77 -2.14 2.01
CA TYR A 35 -3.95 -3.24 2.51
C TYR A 35 -2.47 -2.88 2.42
N PHE A 36 -1.80 -2.88 3.56
CA PHE A 36 -0.36 -2.74 3.66
C PHE A 36 0.24 -4.11 3.92
N ILE A 37 0.96 -4.65 2.95
CA ILE A 37 1.55 -5.98 3.03
C ILE A 37 3.03 -5.83 3.35
N HIS A 38 3.42 -6.37 4.50
CA HIS A 38 4.76 -6.32 5.03
C HIS A 38 5.35 -7.74 5.07
N GLU A 39 6.60 -7.86 4.64
CA GLU A 39 7.37 -9.10 4.82
C GLU A 39 8.06 -9.08 6.19
N VAL A 40 8.00 -10.19 6.92
CA VAL A 40 8.72 -10.42 8.17
C VAL A 40 9.51 -11.71 8.08
N TYR A 41 10.60 -11.83 8.85
CA TYR A 41 11.43 -13.05 8.82
C TYR A 41 10.64 -14.28 9.25
N ASN A 42 10.01 -14.24 10.43
CA ASN A 42 9.25 -15.35 11.00
C ASN A 42 8.07 -14.85 11.82
N ASN A 43 7.08 -15.73 12.05
CA ASN A 43 5.93 -15.51 12.93
C ASN A 43 5.12 -14.25 12.60
N PRO A 44 4.47 -14.19 11.42
CA PRO A 44 3.61 -13.07 11.06
C PRO A 44 2.52 -12.85 12.11
N LYS A 45 2.32 -11.60 12.51
CA LYS A 45 1.24 -11.24 13.43
C LYS A 45 -0.12 -11.33 12.73
N PRO A 46 -1.22 -11.53 13.49
CA PRO A 46 -2.57 -11.45 12.95
C PRO A 46 -2.81 -10.12 12.24
N VAL A 47 -3.69 -10.13 11.22
CA VAL A 47 -4.05 -8.94 10.46
C VAL A 47 -4.57 -7.85 11.42
N LYS A 48 -3.90 -6.71 11.45
CA LYS A 48 -4.32 -5.56 12.26
C LYS A 48 -5.21 -4.66 11.41
N LYS A 49 -6.42 -4.40 11.89
CA LYS A 49 -7.32 -3.40 11.30
C LYS A 49 -7.16 -2.07 12.01
N GLU A 50 -7.09 -1.00 11.23
CA GLU A 50 -7.12 0.39 11.68
C GLU A 50 -8.20 1.14 10.90
N THR A 51 -8.83 2.13 11.52
CA THR A 51 -9.82 2.99 10.85
C THR A 51 -9.44 4.44 11.10
N ILE A 52 -9.20 5.18 10.02
CA ILE A 52 -8.86 6.60 10.07
C ILE A 52 -9.95 7.36 9.32
N GLY A 53 -10.75 8.12 10.05
CA GLY A 53 -11.98 8.72 9.53
C GLY A 53 -12.92 7.66 8.93
N LYS A 54 -13.14 7.72 7.62
CA LYS A 54 -13.98 6.76 6.87
C LYS A 54 -13.19 5.65 6.17
N ILE A 55 -11.86 5.66 6.28
CA ILE A 55 -10.97 4.76 5.57
C ILE A 55 -10.60 3.58 6.48
N GLN A 56 -10.77 2.37 5.97
CA GLN A 56 -10.29 1.14 6.62
C GLN A 56 -8.92 0.77 6.07
N ARG A 57 -7.98 0.52 6.99
CA ARG A 57 -6.62 0.08 6.72
C ARG A 57 -6.38 -1.27 7.36
N PHE A 58 -5.72 -2.16 6.64
CA PHE A 58 -5.36 -3.48 7.10
C PHE A 58 -3.86 -3.66 6.95
N HIS A 59 -3.19 -3.98 8.04
CA HIS A 59 -1.78 -4.32 8.06
C HIS A 59 -1.65 -5.84 8.10
N VAL A 60 -1.05 -6.38 7.05
CA VAL A 60 -0.87 -7.81 6.86
C VAL A 60 0.62 -8.10 6.90
N GLN A 61 1.01 -9.07 7.71
CA GLN A 61 2.37 -9.57 7.74
C GLN A 61 2.40 -10.94 7.09
N VAL A 62 3.42 -11.19 6.26
CA VAL A 62 3.70 -12.50 5.70
C VAL A 62 5.14 -12.88 5.99
N SER A 63 5.38 -14.15 6.31
CA SER A 63 6.71 -14.70 6.50
C SER A 63 7.47 -14.75 5.18
N ARG A 64 8.78 -14.53 5.23
CA ARG A 64 9.64 -14.65 4.06
C ARG A 64 9.65 -16.06 3.47
N ASP A 65 9.61 -17.06 4.35
CA ASP A 65 9.81 -18.48 3.99
C ASP A 65 8.52 -19.19 3.55
N ASN A 66 7.34 -18.73 3.98
CA ASN A 66 6.05 -19.36 3.66
C ASN A 66 4.99 -18.35 3.14
N ASN A 67 5.43 -17.26 2.52
CA ASN A 67 4.56 -16.19 2.02
C ASN A 67 3.42 -16.68 1.13
N ALA A 68 3.64 -17.65 0.23
CA ALA A 68 2.62 -18.02 -0.77
C ALA A 68 1.32 -18.58 -0.14
N ASN A 69 1.44 -19.47 0.84
CA ASN A 69 0.30 -20.06 1.52
C ASN A 69 -0.42 -19.03 2.41
N GLU A 70 0.34 -18.16 3.05
CA GLU A 70 -0.19 -17.08 3.90
C GLU A 70 -0.94 -16.05 3.06
N ILE A 71 -0.38 -15.63 1.92
CA ILE A 71 -1.04 -14.76 0.94
C ILE A 71 -2.35 -15.40 0.46
N LYS A 72 -2.33 -16.70 0.11
CA LYS A 72 -3.53 -17.42 -0.31
C LYS A 72 -4.62 -17.42 0.76
N LYS A 73 -4.26 -17.69 2.01
CA LYS A 73 -5.21 -17.69 3.14
C LYS A 73 -5.78 -16.30 3.37
N PHE A 74 -4.90 -15.29 3.40
CA PHE A 74 -5.27 -13.89 3.54
C PHE A 74 -6.26 -13.45 2.46
N LEU A 75 -5.97 -13.73 1.18
CA LEU A 75 -6.83 -13.33 0.07
C LEU A 75 -8.24 -13.94 0.21
N LYS A 76 -8.35 -15.22 0.59
CA LYS A 76 -9.66 -15.87 0.77
C LYS A 76 -10.45 -15.34 1.96
N GLU A 77 -9.78 -14.88 3.02
CA GLU A 77 -10.42 -14.45 4.26
C GLU A 77 -10.80 -12.96 4.24
N TYR A 78 -10.00 -12.13 3.55
CA TYR A 78 -10.12 -10.66 3.62
C TYR A 78 -10.49 -9.99 2.29
N THR A 79 -10.59 -10.73 1.19
CA THR A 79 -11.06 -10.19 -0.08
C THR A 79 -12.37 -10.82 -0.51
N ALA A 80 -13.07 -10.13 -1.41
CA ALA A 80 -14.33 -10.57 -1.96
C ALA A 80 -14.30 -10.30 -3.45
N ASP A 81 -14.89 -11.21 -4.22
CA ASP A 81 -14.97 -11.12 -5.67
C ASP A 81 -15.63 -9.81 -6.11
N LYS A 82 -15.16 -9.25 -7.24
CA LYS A 82 -15.69 -8.01 -7.83
C LYS A 82 -15.61 -6.77 -6.94
N LYS A 83 -14.92 -6.83 -5.80
CA LYS A 83 -14.62 -5.68 -4.95
C LYS A 83 -13.21 -5.19 -5.20
N ARG A 84 -13.06 -3.86 -5.23
CA ARG A 84 -11.79 -3.18 -5.41
C ARG A 84 -11.06 -2.96 -4.10
N TYR A 85 -9.77 -3.27 -4.13
CA TYR A 85 -8.87 -3.15 -2.99
C TYR A 85 -7.55 -2.52 -3.42
N TYR A 86 -7.00 -1.66 -2.56
CA TYR A 86 -5.78 -0.93 -2.83
C TYR A 86 -4.67 -1.49 -1.96
N PHE A 87 -3.58 -1.91 -2.58
CA PHE A 87 -2.47 -2.59 -1.93
C PHE A 87 -1.20 -1.75 -2.01
N HIS A 88 -0.40 -1.82 -0.96
CA HIS A 88 0.97 -1.32 -0.96
C HIS A 88 1.88 -2.40 -0.39
N PHE A 89 3.03 -2.62 -1.04
CA PHE A 89 3.99 -3.66 -0.70
C PHE A 89 5.30 -3.04 -0.25
N THR A 90 5.89 -3.55 0.83
CA THR A 90 7.18 -3.06 1.34
C THR A 90 8.37 -3.42 0.45
N SER A 91 8.23 -4.39 -0.45
CA SER A 91 9.31 -4.81 -1.36
C SER A 91 8.77 -5.29 -2.71
N GLU A 92 9.57 -5.10 -3.76
CA GLU A 92 9.24 -5.59 -5.11
C GLU A 92 9.18 -7.12 -5.17
N ASN A 93 10.03 -7.80 -4.40
CA ASN A 93 10.03 -9.27 -4.32
C ASN A 93 8.70 -9.79 -3.76
N LEU A 94 8.19 -9.16 -2.70
CA LEU A 94 6.90 -9.48 -2.12
C LEU A 94 5.77 -9.27 -3.13
N PHE A 95 5.80 -8.17 -3.89
CA PHE A 95 4.85 -7.93 -4.97
C PHE A 95 4.89 -9.03 -6.06
N LYS A 96 6.08 -9.47 -6.47
CA LYS A 96 6.24 -10.56 -7.47
C LYS A 96 5.62 -11.87 -6.98
N THR A 97 5.92 -12.25 -5.74
CA THR A 97 5.34 -13.45 -5.12
C THR A 97 3.82 -13.32 -4.99
N PHE A 98 3.33 -12.18 -4.52
CA PHE A 98 1.90 -11.91 -4.38
C PHE A 98 1.17 -11.99 -5.73
N SER A 99 1.73 -11.37 -6.77
CA SER A 99 1.20 -11.42 -8.14
C SER A 99 1.11 -12.85 -8.66
N THR A 100 2.12 -13.67 -8.39
CA THR A 100 2.12 -15.09 -8.78
C THR A 100 0.99 -15.85 -8.09
N VAL A 101 0.78 -15.60 -6.79
CA VAL A 101 -0.29 -16.24 -6.01
C VAL A 101 -1.67 -15.81 -6.47
N VAL A 102 -1.88 -14.51 -6.73
CA VAL A 102 -3.16 -13.98 -7.25
C VAL A 102 -3.51 -14.62 -8.59
N ASN A 103 -2.56 -14.67 -9.53
CA ASN A 103 -2.74 -15.30 -10.85
C ASN A 103 -3.17 -16.78 -10.75
N ASN A 104 -2.68 -17.49 -9.73
CA ASN A 104 -2.97 -18.91 -9.54
C ASN A 104 -4.31 -19.18 -8.82
N ILE A 105 -4.82 -18.21 -8.05
CA ILE A 105 -6.04 -18.38 -7.24
C ILE A 105 -7.26 -17.85 -7.97
N PHE A 106 -7.13 -16.67 -8.58
CA PHE A 106 -8.26 -15.93 -9.11
C PHE A 106 -8.28 -16.01 -10.63
N ASN A 107 -9.42 -16.42 -11.16
CA ASN A 107 -9.77 -16.24 -12.56
C ASN A 107 -10.32 -14.82 -12.78
N ARG A 108 -10.86 -14.53 -13.97
CA ARG A 108 -11.39 -13.21 -14.35
C ARG A 108 -12.44 -12.60 -13.39
N ASP A 109 -13.07 -13.41 -12.54
CA ASP A 109 -14.11 -12.98 -11.58
C ASP A 109 -13.59 -12.65 -10.16
N GLY A 110 -12.27 -12.63 -9.94
CA GLY A 110 -11.68 -12.35 -8.61
C GLY A 110 -11.84 -10.90 -8.11
N PRO A 111 -11.22 -10.57 -6.96
CA PRO A 111 -11.12 -9.19 -6.48
C PRO A 111 -10.33 -8.32 -7.46
N GLU A 112 -10.71 -7.05 -7.57
CA GLU A 112 -9.93 -6.07 -8.35
C GLU A 112 -8.80 -5.52 -7.46
N ILE A 113 -7.57 -5.94 -7.74
CA ILE A 113 -6.38 -5.57 -6.96
C ILE A 113 -5.65 -4.43 -7.66
N ILE A 114 -5.45 -3.32 -6.96
CA ILE A 114 -4.69 -2.17 -7.44
C ILE A 114 -3.46 -1.99 -6.54
N TYR A 115 -2.27 -2.18 -7.09
CA TYR A 115 -1.02 -1.85 -6.43
C TYR A 115 -0.73 -0.34 -6.54
N CYS A 116 -0.68 0.34 -5.41
CA CYS A 116 -0.28 1.74 -5.28
C CYS A 116 1.20 1.82 -4.89
N THR A 117 2.03 2.40 -5.76
CA THR A 117 3.47 2.48 -5.54
C THR A 117 3.86 3.58 -4.53
N GLU A 118 3.00 4.58 -4.34
CA GLU A 118 3.28 5.71 -3.46
C GLU A 118 2.54 5.63 -2.12
N ARG A 119 3.24 6.01 -1.04
CA ARG A 119 2.66 6.40 0.24
C ARG A 119 2.97 7.85 0.52
N ARG A 120 2.01 8.56 1.08
CA ARG A 120 2.24 9.81 1.81
C ARG A 120 1.55 9.66 3.13
N GLU A 121 2.35 9.52 4.18
CA GLU A 121 1.81 9.59 5.53
C GLU A 121 1.18 10.96 5.67
N PHE A 122 -0.15 10.99 5.80
CA PHE A 122 -0.85 12.18 6.25
C PHE A 122 -0.41 12.38 7.69
N LEU A 123 0.57 13.25 7.88
CA LEU A 123 0.86 13.86 9.16
C LEU A 123 -0.36 14.71 9.50
N GLU A 124 -1.32 14.13 10.22
CA GLU A 124 -2.20 14.98 11.03
C GLU A 124 -1.26 15.68 12.02
N ASP A 125 -1.23 17.01 11.96
CA ASP A 125 -0.34 17.95 12.67
C ASP A 125 -0.31 17.82 14.22
N GLY A 126 -0.79 16.73 14.82
CA GLY A 126 -0.92 16.54 16.26
C GLY A 126 0.31 15.97 16.96
N ASP A 127 0.99 14.97 16.37
CA ASP A 127 1.94 14.13 17.13
C ASP A 127 3.43 14.33 16.76
N LEU A 128 3.76 14.72 15.52
CA LEU A 128 5.16 14.99 15.16
C LEU A 128 5.71 16.32 15.71
N ILE A 129 4.84 17.26 16.07
CA ILE A 129 5.28 18.52 16.70
C ILE A 129 5.78 18.26 18.14
N LYS A 130 5.26 17.24 18.84
CA LYS A 130 5.67 16.96 20.22
C LYS A 130 7.08 16.36 20.31
N GLU A 131 7.44 15.41 19.44
CA GLU A 131 8.80 14.84 19.46
C GLU A 131 9.86 15.82 18.96
N ALA A 132 9.52 16.71 18.03
CA ALA A 132 10.44 17.75 17.56
C ALA A 132 10.69 18.84 18.64
N ILE A 133 9.68 19.19 19.45
CA ILE A 133 9.84 20.16 20.54
C ILE A 133 10.55 19.53 21.74
N GLN A 134 10.35 18.23 22.02
CA GLN A 134 10.95 17.61 23.20
C GLN A 134 12.47 17.44 23.09
N ASN A 135 13.00 17.22 21.88
CA ASN A 135 14.44 17.18 21.63
C ASN A 135 15.13 18.56 21.65
N GLN A 136 14.38 19.67 21.71
CA GLN A 136 14.95 21.02 21.78
C GLN A 136 15.09 21.56 23.21
N HIS A 137 14.45 20.91 24.21
CA HIS A 137 14.58 21.30 25.62
C HIS A 137 15.68 20.57 26.39
N GLU A 138 16.28 19.51 25.86
CA GLU A 138 17.44 18.85 26.48
C GLU A 138 18.80 19.39 25.99
N GLY A 139 18.80 20.30 25.01
CA GLY A 139 20.00 20.89 24.40
C GLY A 139 20.58 22.13 25.09
N LYS A 140 20.18 22.45 26.33
CA LYS A 140 20.74 23.58 27.11
C LYS A 140 20.96 23.25 28.59
N THR A 141 21.61 22.14 28.88
CA THR A 141 22.34 21.98 30.16
C THR A 141 23.79 22.36 29.93
N ASN A 142 24.01 23.68 29.99
CA ASN A 142 25.22 24.40 30.40
C ASN A 142 26.60 23.80 30.11
N HIS A 143 27.25 24.45 29.15
CA HIS A 143 28.66 24.81 29.14
C HIS A 143 29.13 25.36 30.52
N ARG A 144 30.29 24.86 30.99
CA ARG A 144 31.19 25.37 32.04
C ARG A 144 30.83 25.15 33.52
N GLY A 145 31.72 24.37 34.15
CA GLY A 145 31.97 24.21 35.57
C GLY A 145 33.12 23.22 35.72
#